data_AF-A0AAE1T3I2-F1
#
_entry.id   AF-A0AAE1T3I2-F1
#
_cell.length_a   1.000
_cell.length_b   1.000
_cell.length_c   1.000
_cell.angle_alpha   90.00
_cell.angle_beta   90.00
_cell.angle_gamma   90.00
#
_symmetry.space_group_name_H-M   'P 1'
#
loop_
_entity.id
_entity.type
_entity.pdbx_description
1 polymer ?
#
loop_
_entity_poly.entity_id
_entity_poly.type
_entity_poly.pdbx_seq_one_letter_code
_entity_poly.pdbx_strand_id
1 'polypeptide(L)'
;MSRSHLPVVAMMEASLAANSKGRNRHIASSSLDGTVSSNKLDVQAAERALDFMYGWFLHPLVYGDYPRTMQSLVGNRLPKFTKEQSAMVKRSFDFLGLNYYTGNYAAHIPCRSENISSTTDSMVRLSRAISNTE
;
A
#
# COMPACT_ATOMS: atom_id res chain seq x y z
N MET A 1 -1.24 2.52 -28.91
CA MET A 1 -1.13 1.49 -27.84
C MET A 1 -0.72 2.19 -26.55
N SER A 2 -1.56 2.15 -25.52
CA SER A 2 -1.60 3.11 -24.40
C SER A 2 -0.58 2.82 -23.29
N ARG A 3 0.03 3.88 -22.75
CA ARG A 3 1.25 3.92 -21.91
C ARG A 3 1.03 3.69 -20.39
N SER A 4 0.04 2.90 -19.96
CA SER A 4 -0.30 2.81 -18.51
C SER A 4 0.29 1.62 -17.73
N HIS A 5 0.98 0.67 -18.39
CA HIS A 5 1.48 -0.56 -17.73
C HIS A 5 2.93 -0.50 -17.21
N LEU A 6 3.63 0.62 -17.40
CA LEU A 6 5.08 0.70 -17.16
C LEU A 6 5.54 1.16 -15.76
N PRO A 7 4.80 1.89 -14.90
CA PRO A 7 5.44 2.56 -13.76
C PRO A 7 5.77 1.64 -12.58
N VAL A 8 4.93 0.65 -12.25
CA VAL A 8 5.12 -0.18 -11.03
C VAL A 8 6.19 -1.24 -11.24
N VAL A 9 6.13 -1.96 -12.38
CA VAL A 9 7.18 -2.92 -12.74
C VAL A 9 8.50 -2.18 -12.95
N ALA A 10 8.52 -1.01 -13.59
CA ALA A 10 9.74 -0.22 -13.71
C ALA A 10 10.27 0.30 -12.36
N MET A 11 9.41 0.65 -11.39
CA MET A 11 9.86 1.08 -10.06
C MET A 11 10.47 -0.09 -9.26
N MET A 12 9.91 -1.29 -9.43
CA MET A 12 10.41 -2.50 -8.78
C MET A 12 11.69 -3.00 -9.45
N GLU A 13 11.74 -3.06 -10.78
CA GLU A 13 12.94 -3.35 -11.59
C GLU A 13 14.06 -2.32 -11.35
N ALA A 14 13.73 -1.03 -11.24
CA ALA A 14 14.71 0.01 -10.89
C ALA A 14 15.26 -0.18 -9.47
N SER A 15 14.44 -0.66 -8.53
CA SER A 15 14.89 -1.02 -7.18
C SER A 15 15.81 -2.26 -7.21
N LEU A 16 15.50 -3.26 -8.05
CA LEU A 16 16.34 -4.45 -8.26
C LEU A 16 17.69 -4.10 -8.95
N ALA A 17 17.66 -3.21 -9.96
CA ALA A 17 18.85 -2.75 -10.67
C ALA A 17 19.74 -1.84 -9.78
N ALA A 18 19.16 -1.01 -8.92
CA ALA A 18 19.89 -0.21 -7.94
C ALA A 18 20.62 -1.08 -6.90
N ASN A 19 20.07 -2.27 -6.58
CA ASN A 19 20.67 -3.23 -5.66
C ASN A 19 22.00 -3.84 -6.18
N SER A 20 22.24 -3.81 -7.51
CA SER A 20 23.51 -4.27 -8.11
C SER A 20 24.71 -3.34 -7.84
N LYS A 21 24.49 -2.14 -7.28
CA LYS A 21 25.53 -1.10 -7.07
C LYS A 21 25.68 -0.62 -5.62
N GLY A 22 25.26 -1.44 -4.65
CA GLY A 22 25.83 -1.43 -3.29
C GLY A 22 25.56 -0.21 -2.39
N ARG A 23 24.49 0.57 -2.60
CA ARG A 23 24.09 1.64 -1.65
C ARG A 23 22.57 1.78 -1.57
N ASN A 24 21.97 1.12 -0.58
CA ASN A 24 20.52 1.10 -0.37
C ASN A 24 20.08 2.09 0.71
N ARG A 25 19.15 2.97 0.34
CA ARG A 25 18.38 3.83 1.25
C ARG A 25 16.97 3.96 0.68
N HIS A 26 16.02 3.30 1.33
CA HIS A 26 14.60 3.40 1.01
C HIS A 26 13.91 4.17 2.14
N ILE A 27 13.33 5.32 1.78
CA ILE A 27 12.53 6.14 2.69
C ILE A 27 11.07 5.79 2.44
N ALA A 28 10.47 5.02 3.34
CA ALA A 28 9.02 4.85 3.39
C ALA A 28 8.46 5.84 4.44
N SER A 29 7.65 6.78 3.99
CA SER A 29 6.93 7.71 4.88
C SER A 29 5.71 7.01 5.44
N SER A 30 5.58 6.87 6.77
CA SER A 30 4.45 6.23 7.43
C SER A 30 3.64 7.02 8.46
N SER A 31 2.35 6.72 8.64
CA SER A 31 1.31 7.31 9.50
C SER A 31 0.56 6.17 10.20
N LEU A 32 0.68 6.06 11.53
CA LEU A 32 -0.12 5.22 12.43
C LEU A 32 -1.46 5.91 12.74
N ASP A 33 -2.58 5.20 12.55
CA ASP A 33 -3.94 5.69 12.77
C ASP A 33 -4.37 5.51 14.24
N GLY A 34 -4.82 6.60 14.87
CA GLY A 34 -5.49 6.59 16.17
C GLY A 34 -7.01 6.41 16.01
N THR A 35 -7.57 5.37 16.61
CA THR A 35 -8.98 5.00 16.51
C THR A 35 -9.87 5.84 17.42
N VAL A 36 -10.80 6.62 16.84
CA VAL A 36 -11.95 7.22 17.57
C VAL A 36 -13.23 7.01 16.74
N SER A 37 -13.55 5.77 16.41
CA SER A 37 -14.86 5.38 15.88
C SER A 37 -15.14 3.94 16.32
N SER A 38 -16.26 3.70 17.01
CA SER A 38 -16.74 2.36 17.38
C SER A 38 -17.32 1.59 16.19
N ASN A 39 -17.29 2.16 15.00
CA ASN A 39 -17.77 1.53 13.77
C ASN A 39 -16.73 0.55 13.23
N LYS A 40 -17.09 -0.73 13.21
CA LYS A 40 -16.24 -1.82 12.68
C LYS A 40 -15.76 -1.57 11.25
N LEU A 41 -16.56 -0.90 10.43
CA LEU A 41 -16.20 -0.59 9.05
C LEU A 41 -15.06 0.44 8.97
N ASP A 42 -15.04 1.41 9.87
CA ASP A 42 -13.99 2.44 9.91
C ASP A 42 -12.68 1.87 10.47
N VAL A 43 -12.76 0.95 11.44
CA VAL A 43 -11.58 0.19 11.90
C VAL A 43 -10.97 -0.61 10.74
N GLN A 44 -11.79 -1.34 9.98
CA GLN A 44 -11.31 -2.02 8.78
C GLN A 44 -10.81 -1.03 7.72
N ALA A 45 -11.37 0.17 7.63
CA ALA A 45 -10.89 1.20 6.72
C ALA A 45 -9.47 1.66 7.11
N ALA A 46 -9.16 1.81 8.40
CA ALA A 46 -7.82 2.11 8.86
C ALA A 46 -6.83 0.99 8.47
N GLU A 47 -7.20 -0.28 8.65
CA GLU A 47 -6.37 -1.42 8.21
C GLU A 47 -6.10 -1.39 6.70
N ARG A 48 -7.15 -1.15 5.89
CA ARG A 48 -6.99 -1.00 4.43
C ARG A 48 -6.11 0.20 4.08
N ALA A 49 -6.21 1.31 4.80
CA ALA A 49 -5.37 2.48 4.57
C ALA A 49 -3.90 2.12 4.79
N LEU A 50 -3.58 1.43 5.88
CA LEU A 50 -2.21 0.98 6.19
C LEU A 50 -1.70 -0.04 5.15
N ASP A 51 -2.54 -0.96 4.70
CA ASP A 51 -2.17 -1.92 3.65
C ASP A 51 -1.84 -1.21 2.33
N PHE A 52 -2.63 -0.23 1.92
CA PHE A 52 -2.40 0.50 0.66
C PHE A 52 -1.27 1.54 0.78
N MET A 53 -0.90 1.94 2.01
CA MET A 53 0.13 2.95 2.25
C MET A 53 1.51 2.33 2.54
N TYR A 54 1.58 1.27 3.35
CA TYR A 54 2.82 0.53 3.66
C TYR A 54 2.80 -0.89 3.18
N GLY A 55 1.69 -1.59 3.38
CA GLY A 55 1.57 -3.01 3.04
C GLY A 55 1.94 -3.28 1.58
N TRP A 56 1.60 -2.36 0.67
CA TRP A 56 1.97 -2.43 -0.75
C TRP A 56 3.45 -2.78 -0.93
N PHE A 57 4.35 -2.12 -0.21
CA PHE A 57 5.79 -2.31 -0.34
C PHE A 57 6.37 -3.26 0.71
N LEU A 58 5.91 -3.14 1.96
CA LEU A 58 6.48 -3.92 3.07
C LEU A 58 6.05 -5.38 3.04
N HIS A 59 4.82 -5.68 2.61
CA HIS A 59 4.34 -7.05 2.63
C HIS A 59 5.10 -7.95 1.64
N PRO A 60 5.43 -7.50 0.40
CA PRO A 60 6.34 -8.24 -0.47
C PRO A 60 7.74 -8.41 0.13
N LEU A 61 8.27 -7.39 0.79
CA LEU A 61 9.59 -7.47 1.44
C LEU A 61 9.62 -8.51 2.56
N VAL A 62 8.55 -8.64 3.35
CA VAL A 62 8.51 -9.59 4.48
C VAL A 62 8.10 -10.99 4.04
N TYR A 63 7.09 -11.09 3.18
CA TYR A 63 6.39 -12.35 2.87
C TYR A 63 6.61 -12.84 1.44
N GLY A 64 7.04 -11.97 0.52
CA GLY A 64 7.20 -12.27 -0.90
C GLY A 64 5.93 -12.10 -1.74
N ASP A 65 4.87 -11.50 -1.19
CA ASP A 65 3.61 -11.26 -1.89
C ASP A 65 2.90 -10.00 -1.37
N TYR A 66 1.92 -9.48 -2.11
CA TYR A 66 1.11 -8.33 -1.70
C TYR A 66 0.15 -8.66 -0.55
N PRO A 67 -0.32 -7.67 0.24
CA PRO A 67 -1.34 -7.89 1.26
C PRO A 67 -2.62 -8.51 0.67
N ARG A 68 -3.28 -9.41 1.41
CA ARG A 68 -4.54 -10.05 0.97
C ARG A 68 -5.61 -9.04 0.60
N THR A 69 -5.73 -7.97 1.39
CA THR A 69 -6.63 -6.84 1.15
C THR A 69 -6.46 -6.27 -0.25
N MET A 70 -5.22 -5.99 -0.65
CA MET A 70 -4.92 -5.45 -1.99
C MET A 70 -5.23 -6.47 -3.09
N GLN A 71 -4.88 -7.74 -2.88
CA GLN A 71 -5.19 -8.80 -3.84
C GLN A 71 -6.70 -8.89 -4.10
N SER A 72 -7.52 -8.77 -3.06
CA SER A 72 -8.99 -8.81 -3.16
C SER A 72 -9.60 -7.57 -3.80
N LEU A 73 -9.14 -6.37 -3.45
CA LEU A 73 -9.75 -5.12 -3.89
C LEU A 73 -9.28 -4.66 -5.28
N VAL A 74 -7.98 -4.83 -5.56
CA VAL A 74 -7.40 -4.46 -6.87
C VAL A 74 -7.64 -5.56 -7.91
N GLY A 75 -7.64 -6.82 -7.46
CA GLY A 75 -7.91 -7.98 -8.30
C GLY A 75 -6.93 -8.11 -9.46
N ASN A 76 -7.44 -8.33 -10.66
CA ASN A 76 -6.63 -8.61 -11.85
C ASN A 76 -5.73 -7.44 -12.31
N ARG A 77 -5.97 -6.22 -11.81
CA ARG A 77 -5.10 -5.07 -12.09
C ARG A 77 -3.79 -5.12 -11.28
N LEU A 78 -3.74 -5.93 -10.21
CA LEU A 78 -2.54 -6.10 -9.41
C LEU A 78 -1.63 -7.13 -10.10
N PRO A 79 -0.38 -6.75 -10.46
CA PRO A 79 0.58 -7.70 -11.00
C PRO A 79 0.82 -8.84 -10.01
N LYS A 80 1.08 -10.04 -10.53
CA LYS A 80 1.40 -11.21 -9.72
C LYS A 80 2.90 -11.48 -9.79
N PHE A 81 3.51 -11.73 -8.65
CA PHE A 81 4.89 -12.21 -8.61
C PHE A 81 4.98 -13.62 -9.18
N THR A 82 6.01 -13.89 -9.97
CA THR A 82 6.44 -15.28 -10.19
C THR A 82 7.09 -15.82 -8.92
N LYS A 83 7.31 -17.13 -8.85
CA LYS A 83 7.98 -17.76 -7.69
C LYS A 83 9.39 -17.20 -7.50
N GLU A 84 10.09 -16.95 -8.60
CA GLU A 84 11.44 -16.41 -8.63
C GLU A 84 11.46 -14.96 -8.13
N GLN A 85 10.53 -14.12 -8.60
CA GLN A 85 10.41 -12.74 -8.15
C GLN A 85 10.04 -12.66 -6.66
N SER A 86 9.10 -13.50 -6.22
CA SER A 86 8.69 -13.61 -4.82
C SER A 86 9.87 -13.98 -3.91
N ALA A 87 10.68 -14.97 -4.33
CA ALA A 87 11.88 -15.37 -3.60
C ALA A 87 12.96 -14.27 -3.57
N MET A 88 13.07 -13.48 -4.64
CA MET A 88 14.05 -12.41 -4.76
C MET A 88 13.73 -11.19 -3.88
N VAL A 89 12.46 -10.80 -3.77
CA VAL A 89 12.05 -9.65 -2.95
C VAL A 89 11.92 -10.00 -1.47
N LYS A 90 11.59 -11.25 -1.16
CA LYS A 90 11.41 -11.69 0.23
C LYS A 90 12.73 -11.58 0.99
N ARG A 91 12.70 -10.84 2.10
CA ARG A 91 13.84 -10.52 2.97
C ARG A 91 14.98 -9.80 2.23
N SER A 92 14.67 -9.04 1.17
CA SER A 92 15.67 -8.24 0.46
C SER A 92 15.97 -6.90 1.16
N PHE A 93 15.95 -6.87 2.50
CA PHE A 93 16.21 -5.69 3.32
C PHE A 93 16.90 -6.08 4.64
N ASP A 94 17.82 -5.24 5.11
CA ASP A 94 18.54 -5.44 6.38
C ASP A 94 17.92 -4.66 7.54
N PHE A 95 17.37 -3.47 7.24
CA PHE A 95 16.69 -2.60 8.21
C PHE A 95 15.54 -1.85 7.54
N LEU A 96 14.57 -1.43 8.35
CA LEU A 96 13.44 -0.61 7.92
C LEU A 96 13.46 0.72 8.69
N GLY A 97 13.63 1.82 7.96
CA GLY A 97 13.44 3.17 8.49
C GLY A 97 12.05 3.69 8.15
N LEU A 98 11.32 4.20 9.14
CA LEU A 98 9.99 4.77 8.98
C LEU A 98 10.01 6.25 9.36
N ASN A 99 9.56 7.10 8.45
CA ASN A 99 9.39 8.52 8.74
C ASN A 99 7.93 8.80 9.12
N TYR A 100 7.68 9.14 10.38
CA TYR A 100 6.34 9.46 10.88
C TYR A 100 6.21 10.94 11.24
N TYR A 101 5.20 11.60 10.68
CA TYR A 101 4.97 13.04 10.84
C TYR A 101 3.54 13.40 11.26
N THR A 102 2.53 12.65 10.83
CA THR A 102 1.12 12.95 11.09
C THR A 102 0.28 11.68 10.94
N GLY A 103 -0.88 11.67 11.60
CA GLY A 103 -1.96 10.69 11.39
C GLY A 103 -3.14 11.28 10.61
N ASN A 104 -4.00 10.43 10.06
CA ASN A 104 -5.30 10.80 9.51
C ASN A 104 -6.39 9.94 10.18
N TYR A 105 -7.64 10.37 10.08
CA TYR A 105 -8.79 9.50 10.36
C TYR A 105 -9.21 8.80 9.07
N ALA A 106 -9.41 7.49 9.17
CA ALA A 106 -9.92 6.67 8.08
C ALA A 106 -11.41 6.39 8.27
N ALA A 107 -12.20 6.64 7.22
CA ALA A 107 -13.61 6.29 7.16
C ALA A 107 -13.86 5.33 6.00
N HIS A 108 -14.73 4.34 6.20
CA HIS A 108 -15.15 3.45 5.13
C HIS A 108 -15.96 4.20 4.08
N ILE A 109 -15.68 3.91 2.81
CA ILE A 109 -16.55 4.30 1.69
C ILE A 109 -17.05 3.05 0.98
N PRO A 110 -18.33 3.02 0.57
CA PRO A 110 -18.86 1.91 -0.21
C PRO A 110 -18.14 1.82 -1.56
N CYS A 111 -18.00 0.59 -2.06
CA CYS A 111 -17.39 0.32 -3.35
C CYS A 111 -18.07 1.13 -4.45
N ARG A 112 -17.30 1.94 -5.21
CA ARG A 112 -17.80 2.68 -6.37
C ARG A 112 -17.52 1.89 -7.64
N SER A 113 -18.54 1.69 -8.47
CA SER A 113 -18.41 1.05 -9.79
C SER A 113 -17.84 2.00 -10.87
N GLU A 114 -17.71 3.28 -10.56
CA GLU A 114 -17.28 4.32 -11.50
C GLU A 114 -16.00 4.99 -10.99
N ASN A 115 -15.04 5.22 -11.90
CA ASN A 115 -13.73 5.83 -11.64
C ASN A 115 -12.76 4.98 -10.79
N ILE A 116 -12.71 3.67 -11.07
CA ILE A 116 -11.75 2.75 -10.44
C ILE A 116 -10.32 3.19 -10.78
N SER A 117 -9.55 3.50 -9.75
CA SER A 117 -8.18 3.99 -9.82
C SER A 117 -7.39 3.50 -8.62
N SER A 118 -6.06 3.56 -8.70
CA SER A 118 -5.19 3.21 -7.56
C SER A 118 -5.51 4.01 -6.28
N THR A 119 -6.04 5.23 -6.43
CA THR A 119 -6.42 6.11 -5.31
C THR A 119 -7.78 5.78 -4.70
N THR A 120 -8.63 5.03 -5.39
CA THR A 120 -9.97 4.65 -4.92
C THR A 120 -10.05 3.20 -4.45
N ASP A 121 -9.08 2.36 -4.85
CA ASP A 121 -9.04 0.93 -4.55
C ASP A 121 -9.06 0.57 -3.06
N SER A 122 -8.52 1.44 -2.19
CA SER A 122 -8.50 1.20 -0.75
C SER A 122 -9.90 1.25 -0.12
N MET A 123 -10.87 1.87 -0.80
CA MET A 123 -12.21 2.14 -0.25
C MET A 123 -12.13 2.84 1.11
N VAL A 124 -11.26 3.85 1.19
CA VAL A 124 -11.05 4.69 2.37
C VAL A 124 -11.14 6.16 2.00
N ARG A 125 -11.84 6.94 2.83
CA ARG A 125 -11.71 8.39 2.87
C ARG A 125 -10.82 8.79 4.04
N LEU A 126 -9.74 9.50 3.75
CA LEU A 126 -8.84 10.05 4.77
C LEU A 126 -9.22 11.49 5.10
N SER A 127 -9.13 11.86 6.37
CA SER A 127 -9.39 13.23 6.84
C SER A 127 -8.46 13.62 7.99
N ARG A 128 -8.13 14.91 8.11
CA ARG A 128 -7.29 15.43 9.21
C ARG A 128 -8.10 15.82 10.44
N ALA A 129 -9.43 15.84 10.33
CA ALA A 129 -10.36 16.23 11.38
C ALA A 129 -11.51 15.22 11.42
N ILE A 130 -12.07 15.02 12.62
CA ILE A 130 -13.26 14.20 12.80
C ILE A 130 -14.40 14.92 12.10
N SER A 131 -15.00 14.29 11.09
CA SER A 131 -16.21 14.83 10.47
C SER A 131 -17.36 14.65 11.45
N ASN A 132 -17.65 15.68 12.23
CA ASN A 132 -18.90 15.77 12.97
C ASN A 132 -20.02 15.95 11.94
N THR A 133 -20.72 14.87 11.62
CA THR A 133 -22.05 14.97 11.01
C THR A 133 -23.04 15.23 12.12
N GLU A 134 -23.57 16.45 12.17
CA GLU A 134 -24.89 16.73 12.77
C GLU A 134 -26.00 16.10 11.91
#